data_AF-A0A2V9B8E2-F1
#
_entry.id   AF-A0A2V9B8E2-F1
#
_cell.length_a   1.000
_cell.length_b   1.000
_cell.length_c   1.000
_cell.angle_alpha   90.00
_cell.angle_beta   90.00
_cell.angle_gamma   90.00
#
_symmetry.space_group_name_H-M   'P 1'
#
loop_
_entity.id
_entity.type
_entity.pdbx_description
1 polymer ?
#
loop_
_entity_poly.entity_id
_entity_poly.type
_entity_poly.pdbx_seq_one_letter_code
_entity_poly.pdbx_strand_id
1 'polypeptide(L)' 'ISDSHCGAKGAKEGHADCATKCVKEKGGKFVFVNDADKKVYAIDAQDQVAAHAGHHVTVKGTIEGDSLKLSGIEMAAK' A
#
# COMPACT_ATOMS: atom_id res chain seq x y z
N ILE A 1 0.84 -2.11 3.27
CA ILE A 1 0.06 -1.28 2.32
C ILE A 1 -0.65 -0.18 3.10
N SER A 2 -0.57 1.08 2.64
CA SER A 2 -1.23 2.22 3.28
C SER A 2 -2.21 2.90 2.32
N ASP A 3 -2.99 3.87 2.79
CA ASP A 3 -3.80 4.73 1.93
C ASP A 3 -3.05 6.03 1.57
N SER A 4 -3.38 6.65 0.44
CA SER A 4 -2.74 7.87 -0.06
C SER A 4 -2.91 9.07 0.87
N HIS A 5 -3.88 9.02 1.79
CA HIS A 5 -4.15 10.08 2.75
C HIS A 5 -3.22 9.98 3.96
N CYS A 6 -2.94 8.77 4.45
CA CYS A 6 -2.03 8.53 5.56
C CYS A 6 -0.58 8.30 5.11
N GLY A 7 -0.35 7.77 3.90
CA GLY A 7 0.98 7.47 3.38
C GLY A 7 1.83 6.69 4.39
N ALA A 8 3.05 7.19 4.66
CA ALA A 8 3.94 6.58 5.65
C ALA A 8 3.39 6.55 7.08
N LYS A 9 2.45 7.44 7.46
CA LYS A 9 1.83 7.43 8.79
C LYS A 9 0.86 6.25 8.98
N GLY A 10 0.33 5.72 7.88
CA GLY A 10 -0.57 4.55 7.88
C GLY A 10 0.14 3.22 7.62
N ALA A 11 1.45 3.22 7.38
CA ALA A 11 2.23 2.00 7.20
C ALA A 11 2.56 1.34 8.55
N LYS A 12 1.52 0.96 9.31
CA LYS A 12 1.63 0.34 10.64
C LYS A 12 0.66 -0.83 10.74
N GLU A 13 1.04 -1.83 11.55
CA GLU A 13 0.13 -2.92 11.91
C GLU A 13 -1.17 -2.35 12.53
N GLY A 14 -2.32 -2.86 12.05
CA GLY A 14 -3.65 -2.40 12.46
C GLY A 14 -4.22 -1.22 11.66
N HIS A 15 -3.51 -0.67 10.67
CA HIS A 15 -4.05 0.37 9.78
C HIS A 15 -4.92 -0.19 8.64
N ALA A 16 -5.14 -1.50 8.59
CA ALA A 16 -5.88 -2.19 7.54
C ALA A 16 -7.30 -1.66 7.37
N ASP A 17 -8.04 -1.58 8.47
CA ASP A 17 -9.42 -1.07 8.50
C ASP A 17 -9.48 0.41 8.12
N CYS A 18 -8.53 1.22 8.60
CA CYS A 18 -8.48 2.64 8.31
C CYS A 18 -8.16 2.90 6.84
N ALA A 19 -7.17 2.20 6.28
CA ALA A 19 -6.83 2.28 4.86
C ALA A 19 -8.00 1.82 3.99
N THR A 20 -8.66 0.72 4.35
CA THR A 20 -9.82 0.20 3.62
C THR A 20 -11.00 1.17 3.64
N LYS A 21 -11.32 1.76 4.80
CA LYS A 21 -12.32 2.83 4.92
C LYS A 21 -11.93 4.06 4.11
N CYS A 22 -10.66 4.44 4.09
CA CYS A 22 -10.19 5.61 3.33
C CYS A 22 -10.39 5.40 1.83
N VAL A 23 -10.04 4.23 1.30
CA VAL A 23 -10.26 3.90 -0.11
C VAL A 23 -11.75 3.80 -0.45
N LYS A 24 -12.55 3.11 0.38
CA LYS A 24 -14.00 2.92 0.13
C LYS A 24 -14.84 4.17 0.33
N GLU A 25 -14.61 4.93 1.40
CA GLU A 25 -15.46 6.06 1.81
C GLU A 25 -14.95 7.40 1.29
N LYS A 26 -13.63 7.56 1.13
CA LYS A 26 -13.04 8.82 0.64
C LYS A 26 -12.54 8.74 -0.80
N GLY A 27 -12.66 7.59 -1.46
CA GLY A 27 -12.10 7.39 -2.81
C GLY A 27 -10.57 7.50 -2.85
N GLY A 28 -9.90 7.23 -1.71
CA GLY A 28 -8.44 7.21 -1.64
C GLY A 28 -7.84 6.08 -2.48
N LYS A 29 -6.53 6.12 -2.71
CA LYS A 29 -5.79 5.03 -3.38
C LYS A 29 -4.86 4.34 -2.40
N PHE A 30 -4.65 3.03 -2.56
CA PHE A 30 -3.60 2.29 -1.88
C PHE A 30 -2.23 2.72 -2.39
N VAL A 31 -1.34 2.92 -1.44
CA VAL A 31 0.06 3.28 -1.68
C VAL A 31 0.96 2.30 -0.95
N PHE A 32 2.07 1.97 -1.60
CA PHE A 32 3.14 1.20 -1.01
C PHE A 32 4.07 2.16 -0.30
N VAL A 33 4.32 1.92 0.98
CA VAL A 33 5.31 2.69 1.72
C VAL A 33 6.51 1.79 1.91
N ASN A 34 7.66 2.22 1.40
CA ASN A 34 8.91 1.54 1.66
C ASN A 34 9.36 1.89 3.09
N ASP A 35 9.53 0.90 3.96
CA ASP A 35 9.95 1.12 5.35
C ASP A 35 11.40 1.66 5.43
N ALA A 36 12.26 1.22 4.51
CA ALA A 36 13.67 1.61 4.48
C ALA A 36 13.88 3.10 4.20
N ASP A 37 13.19 3.65 3.20
CA ASP A 37 13.36 5.04 2.77
C ASP A 37 12.19 5.95 3.19
N LYS A 38 11.15 5.38 3.82
CA LYS A 38 9.85 6.02 4.09
C LYS A 38 9.19 6.65 2.86
N LYS A 39 9.56 6.20 1.67
CA LYS A 39 9.00 6.66 0.39
C LYS A 39 7.63 6.05 0.16
N VAL A 40 6.74 6.84 -0.44
CA VAL A 40 5.38 6.44 -0.75
C VAL A 40 5.27 6.32 -2.27
N TYR A 41 4.78 5.18 -2.74
CA TYR A 41 4.58 4.89 -4.15
C TYR A 41 3.11 4.54 -4.40
N ALA A 42 2.51 5.13 -5.43
CA ALA A 42 1.14 4.82 -5.82
C ALA A 42 1.08 3.44 -6.47
N ILE A 43 0.31 2.51 -5.92
CA ILE A 43 0.22 1.16 -6.50
C ILE A 43 -0.79 1.21 -7.65
N ASP A 44 -0.45 0.73 -8.84
CA ASP A 44 -1.44 0.68 -9.93
C ASP A 44 -2.46 -0.46 -9.72
N ALA A 45 -2.02 -1.59 -9.16
CA ALA A 45 -2.86 -2.76 -8.88
C ALA A 45 -3.66 -2.62 -7.56
N GLN A 46 -4.54 -1.64 -7.51
CA GLN A 46 -5.40 -1.33 -6.36
C GLN A 46 -6.22 -2.55 -5.88
N ASP A 47 -6.78 -3.32 -6.80
CA ASP A 47 -7.61 -4.49 -6.49
C ASP A 47 -6.81 -5.62 -5.82
N GLN A 48 -5.57 -5.87 -6.25
CA GLN A 48 -4.73 -6.89 -5.64
C GLN A 48 -4.32 -6.53 -4.23
N VAL A 49 -4.00 -5.25 -4.00
CA VAL A 49 -3.53 -4.80 -2.68
C VAL A 49 -4.66 -4.45 -1.73
N ALA A 50 -5.90 -4.32 -2.23
CA ALA A 50 -7.08 -4.10 -1.40
C ALA A 50 -7.28 -5.22 -0.39
N ALA A 51 -7.05 -6.48 -0.78
CA ALA A 51 -7.10 -7.63 0.12
C ALA A 51 -5.98 -7.63 1.17
N HIS A 52 -4.91 -6.86 0.92
CA HIS A 52 -3.72 -6.77 1.75
C HIS A 52 -3.55 -5.37 2.37
N ALA A 53 -4.60 -4.56 2.40
CA ALA A 53 -4.61 -3.24 3.02
C ALA A 53 -4.16 -3.35 4.49
N GLY A 54 -3.22 -2.50 4.92
CA GLY A 54 -2.63 -2.49 6.27
C GLY A 54 -1.85 -3.74 6.70
N HIS A 55 -1.71 -4.74 5.82
CA HIS A 55 -0.76 -5.83 6.04
C HIS A 55 0.64 -5.41 5.59
N HIS A 56 1.63 -6.01 6.25
CA HIS A 56 3.00 -5.96 5.78
C HIS A 56 3.16 -7.01 4.68
N VAL A 57 3.40 -6.54 3.47
CA VAL A 57 3.51 -7.38 2.28
C VAL A 57 4.73 -6.95 1.48
N THR A 58 5.37 -7.92 0.87
CA THR A 58 6.43 -7.70 -0.08
C THR A 58 5.79 -7.64 -1.47
N VAL A 59 5.82 -6.47 -2.08
CA VAL A 59 5.39 -6.32 -3.47
C VAL A 59 6.61 -6.40 -4.38
N LYS A 60 6.52 -7.21 -5.42
CA LYS A 60 7.48 -7.26 -6.52
C LYS A 60 6.88 -6.48 -7.67
N GLY A 61 7.64 -5.55 -8.23
CA GLY A 61 7.10 -4.65 -9.24
C GLY A 61 8.14 -3.69 -9.78
N THR A 62 7.73 -2.92 -10.77
CA THR A 62 8.55 -1.86 -11.37
C THR A 62 8.07 -0.51 -10.87
N ILE A 63 8.99 0.32 -10.39
CA ILE A 63 8.70 1.70 -10.01
C ILE A 63 8.89 2.57 -11.26
N GLU A 64 7.84 3.25 -11.68
CA GLU A 64 7.84 4.24 -12.76
C GLU A 64 7.52 5.62 -12.14
N GLY A 65 8.59 6.33 -11.76
CA GLY A 65 8.47 7.62 -11.07
C GLY A 65 7.87 7.45 -9.66
N ASP A 66 6.63 7.92 -9.50
CA ASP A 66 5.87 7.82 -8.25
C ASP A 66 4.87 6.66 -8.24
N SER A 67 4.74 5.91 -9.35
CA SER A 67 3.87 4.75 -9.45
C SER A 67 4.65 3.44 -9.34
N LEU A 68 4.09 2.47 -8.61
CA LEU A 68 4.58 1.11 -8.49
C LEU A 68 3.64 0.18 -9.26
N LYS A 69 4.12 -0.33 -10.40
CA LYS A 69 3.48 -1.42 -11.13
C LYS A 69 3.73 -2.72 -10.39
N LEU A 70 2.70 -3.20 -9.72
CA LEU A 70 2.73 -4.47 -9.03
C LEU A 70 2.79 -5.62 -10.06
N SER A 71 3.81 -6.46 -9.97
CA SER A 71 3.97 -7.69 -10.74
C SER A 71 3.71 -8.95 -9.89
N GLY A 72 3.87 -8.84 -8.57
CA GLY A 72 3.55 -9.89 -7.61
C GLY A 72 3.38 -9.32 -6.21
N ILE A 73 2.54 -9.96 -5.40
CA ILE A 73 2.36 -9.63 -3.98
C ILE A 73 2.54 -10.91 -3.17
N GLU A 74 3.37 -10.83 -2.14
CA GLU A 74 3.62 -11.90 -1.20
C GLU A 74 3.42 -11.34 0.21
N MET A 75 2.82 -12.11 1.11
CA MET A 75 2.78 -11.72 2.52
C MET A 75 4.22 -11.64 3.02
N ALA A 76 4.60 -10.50 3.60
CA ALA A 76 5.93 -10.38 4.18
C ALA A 76 5.93 -11.28 5.41
N ALA A 77 6.45 -12.49 5.25
CA ALA A 77 6.67 -13.39 6.37
C ALA A 77 7.70 -12.71 7.29
N LYS A 78 7.29 -12.49 8.53
CA LYS A 78 8.09 -11.92 9.61
C LYS A 78 9.38 -12.69 9.82
#